data_AF-A0A822XIC0-F1
#
_entry.id   AF-A0A822XIC0-F1
#
_cell.length_a   1.000
_cell.length_b   1.000
_cell.length_c   1.000
_cell.angle_alpha   90.00
_cell.angle_beta   90.00
_cell.angle_gamma   90.00
#
_symmetry.space_group_name_H-M   'P 1'
#
loop_
_entity.id
_entity.type
_entity.pdbx_description
1 polymer ?
#
loop_
_entity_poly.entity_id
_entity_poly.type
_entity_poly.pdbx_seq_one_letter_code
_entity_poly.pdbx_strand_id
1 'polypeptide(L)'
;MGFSTMAKKNHPEFLAGKSSMLRKLDRDILAKSMNVSTSTIDELLSSGDSMISDCTSCAEEEIQRERQEREGEHRKREHLEQEAETEEEEEGQQRQGEEEQRKREEQEGETEEEAERRQEQRQRRQGEEEEGGEQEQEAETEEEGERRQEEKQRRQGEEEKSKGEEGGGSEDE
;
A
#
# COMPACT_ATOMS: atom_id res chain seq x y z
N MET A 1 -12.60 29.54 -51.13
CA MET A 1 -12.44 30.84 -51.82
C MET A 1 -12.99 30.71 -53.23
N GLY A 2 -13.95 31.55 -53.63
CA GLY A 2 -14.53 31.53 -54.97
C GLY A 2 -14.05 32.73 -55.80
N PHE A 3 -13.68 32.50 -57.06
CA PHE A 3 -13.25 33.56 -57.98
C PHE A 3 -14.29 33.74 -59.10
N SER A 4 -14.62 34.99 -59.41
CA SER A 4 -15.52 35.34 -60.52
C SER A 4 -14.84 36.31 -61.48
N THR A 5 -14.88 35.99 -62.78
CA THR A 5 -14.40 36.86 -63.87
C THR A 5 -15.37 38.00 -64.19
N MET A 6 -16.60 37.96 -63.64
CA MET A 6 -17.66 38.95 -63.89
C MET A 6 -18.04 39.75 -62.64
N ALA A 7 -17.14 39.85 -61.65
CA ALA A 7 -17.43 40.52 -60.38
C ALA A 7 -18.00 41.95 -60.53
N LYS A 8 -17.59 42.69 -61.58
CA LYS A 8 -18.08 44.06 -61.85
C LYS A 8 -19.50 44.15 -62.43
N LYS A 9 -20.04 43.03 -62.94
CA LYS A 9 -21.38 42.96 -63.59
C LYS A 9 -22.30 41.93 -62.91
N ASN A 10 -21.88 41.34 -61.81
CA ASN A 10 -22.66 40.34 -61.10
C ASN A 10 -23.66 41.02 -60.16
N HIS A 11 -24.93 40.67 -60.28
CA HIS A 11 -26.01 41.13 -59.41
C HIS A 11 -26.63 39.91 -58.74
N PRO A 12 -26.18 39.51 -57.53
CA PRO A 12 -26.72 38.33 -56.86
C PRO A 12 -28.19 38.58 -56.49
N GLU A 13 -29.05 37.66 -56.89
CA GLU A 13 -30.47 37.66 -56.55
C GLU A 13 -30.73 36.60 -55.50
N PHE A 14 -31.21 37.04 -54.34
CA PHE A 14 -31.52 36.15 -53.24
C PHE A 14 -32.93 35.62 -53.39
N LEU A 15 -33.14 34.36 -53.02
CA LEU A 15 -34.47 33.74 -53.01
C LEU A 15 -35.11 33.73 -51.62
N ALA A 16 -34.31 33.92 -50.56
CA ALA A 16 -34.74 33.97 -49.17
C ALA A 16 -34.18 35.21 -48.45
N GLY A 17 -34.74 35.54 -47.29
CA GLY A 17 -34.34 36.71 -46.49
C GLY A 17 -34.95 38.03 -46.96
N LYS A 18 -34.56 39.15 -46.31
CA LYS A 18 -35.11 40.50 -46.55
C LYS A 18 -34.90 41.02 -47.97
N SER A 19 -33.76 40.68 -48.57
CA SER A 19 -33.38 41.09 -49.93
C SER A 19 -33.88 40.13 -51.02
N SER A 20 -34.74 39.17 -50.67
CA SER A 20 -35.27 38.20 -51.63
C SER A 20 -35.99 38.87 -52.80
N MET A 21 -35.72 38.40 -54.02
CA MET A 21 -36.47 38.79 -55.22
C MET A 21 -37.96 38.44 -55.08
N LEU A 22 -38.30 37.35 -54.39
CA LEU A 22 -39.68 36.93 -54.21
C LEU A 22 -40.49 37.99 -53.46
N ARG A 23 -39.88 38.75 -52.54
CA ARG A 23 -40.55 39.87 -51.85
C ARG A 23 -40.89 41.04 -52.78
N LYS A 24 -40.27 41.13 -53.96
CA LYS A 24 -40.51 42.19 -54.97
C LYS A 24 -41.61 41.83 -55.98
N LEU A 25 -42.02 40.55 -56.03
CA LEU A 25 -43.06 40.08 -56.95
C LEU A 25 -44.45 40.26 -56.35
N ASP A 26 -45.46 40.31 -57.21
CA ASP A 26 -46.85 40.41 -56.79
C ASP A 26 -47.31 39.11 -56.10
N ARG A 27 -48.09 39.24 -55.02
CA ARG A 27 -48.44 38.13 -54.13
C ARG A 27 -49.41 37.18 -54.81
N ASP A 28 -50.32 37.71 -55.64
CA ASP A 28 -51.27 36.88 -56.38
C ASP A 28 -50.58 36.11 -57.51
N ILE A 29 -49.53 36.70 -58.11
CA ILE A 29 -48.69 36.01 -59.10
C ILE A 29 -47.93 34.86 -58.43
N LEU A 30 -47.32 35.10 -57.27
CA LEU A 30 -46.61 34.05 -56.52
C LEU A 30 -47.56 32.93 -56.07
N ALA A 31 -48.72 33.30 -55.52
CA ALA A 31 -49.75 32.37 -55.07
C ALA A 31 -50.21 31.46 -56.21
N LYS A 32 -50.49 32.02 -57.39
CA LYS A 32 -50.85 31.24 -58.59
C LYS A 32 -49.69 30.38 -59.11
N SER A 33 -48.46 30.91 -59.10
CA SER A 33 -47.28 30.19 -59.61
C SER A 33 -46.92 28.99 -58.73
N MET A 34 -47.12 29.10 -57.42
CA MET A 34 -46.85 28.05 -56.45
C MET A 34 -48.09 27.21 -56.12
N ASN A 35 -49.26 27.56 -56.68
CA ASN A 35 -50.55 26.93 -56.40
C ASN A 35 -50.88 26.86 -54.90
N VAL A 36 -50.66 27.97 -54.19
CA VAL A 36 -50.94 28.13 -52.75
C VAL A 36 -51.78 29.39 -52.51
N SER A 37 -52.27 29.55 -51.28
CA SER A 37 -53.00 30.76 -50.89
C SER A 37 -52.06 31.96 -50.73
N THR A 38 -52.59 33.18 -50.94
CA THR A 38 -51.85 34.42 -50.71
C THR A 38 -51.34 34.52 -49.26
N SER A 39 -52.13 34.05 -48.27
CA SER A 39 -51.71 33.99 -46.87
C SER A 39 -50.52 33.06 -46.64
N THR A 40 -50.43 31.94 -47.37
CA THR A 40 -49.28 31.04 -47.28
C THR A 40 -48.01 31.69 -47.85
N ILE A 41 -48.15 32.50 -48.91
CA ILE A 41 -47.04 33.30 -49.46
C ILE A 41 -46.58 34.35 -48.45
N ASP A 42 -47.51 35.03 -47.78
CA ASP A 42 -47.17 36.03 -46.76
C ASP A 42 -46.43 35.39 -45.57
N GLU A 43 -46.87 34.22 -45.11
CA GLU A 43 -46.18 33.45 -44.07
C GLU A 43 -44.77 33.03 -44.52
N LEU A 44 -44.64 32.46 -45.71
CA LEU A 44 -43.35 32.04 -46.29
C LEU A 44 -42.38 33.22 -46.39
N LEU A 45 -42.84 34.37 -46.88
CA LEU A 45 -42.03 35.59 -47.03
C LEU A 45 -41.79 36.31 -45.69
N SER A 46 -42.56 36.01 -44.64
CA SER A 46 -42.34 36.56 -43.30
C SER A 46 -41.18 35.85 -42.57
N SER A 47 -40.87 34.61 -42.96
CA SER A 47 -39.82 33.81 -42.34
C SER A 47 -38.41 34.26 -42.78
N GLY A 48 -37.52 34.50 -41.81
CA GLY A 48 -36.09 34.71 -42.05
C GLY A 48 -35.67 36.16 -42.35
N ASP A 49 -34.89 36.71 -41.43
CA ASP A 49 -34.33 38.07 -41.52
C ASP A 49 -32.90 38.10 -42.11
N SER A 50 -32.25 36.94 -42.23
CA SER A 50 -30.84 36.79 -42.59
C SER A 50 -30.64 36.01 -43.89
N MET A 51 -29.59 36.37 -44.64
CA MET A 51 -29.10 35.62 -45.81
C MET A 51 -28.50 34.27 -45.42
N ILE A 52 -28.00 34.16 -44.19
CA ILE A 52 -27.44 32.93 -43.61
C ILE A 52 -28.35 32.54 -42.44
N SER A 53 -29.03 31.41 -42.57
CA SER A 53 -29.90 30.86 -41.52
C SER A 53 -29.27 29.60 -40.97
N ASP A 54 -29.41 29.38 -39.67
CA ASP A 54 -28.97 28.15 -39.02
C ASP A 54 -29.80 26.98 -39.53
N CYS A 55 -29.16 25.87 -39.90
CA CYS A 55 -29.90 24.64 -40.14
C CYS A 55 -30.14 23.94 -38.80
N THR A 56 -31.33 24.15 -38.23
CA THR A 56 -31.73 23.54 -36.96
C THR A 56 -31.89 22.02 -37.06
N SER A 57 -32.05 21.46 -38.26
CA SER A 57 -32.27 20.02 -38.48
C SER A 57 -31.08 19.27 -39.11
N CYS A 58 -29.99 19.95 -39.49
CA CYS A 58 -28.89 19.30 -40.22
C CYS A 58 -27.77 18.78 -39.31
N ALA A 59 -27.73 19.17 -38.03
CA ALA A 59 -26.61 18.89 -37.13
C ALA A 59 -27.01 18.14 -35.85
N GLU A 60 -28.28 17.76 -35.70
CA GLU A 60 -28.76 17.08 -34.50
C GLU A 60 -28.08 15.73 -34.28
N GLU A 61 -27.85 14.96 -35.35
CA GLU A 61 -27.16 13.67 -35.28
C GLU A 61 -25.69 13.83 -34.87
N GLU A 62 -25.00 14.84 -35.42
CA GLU A 62 -23.60 15.12 -35.09
C GLU A 62 -23.45 15.57 -33.63
N ILE A 63 -24.35 16.43 -33.16
CA ILE A 63 -24.39 16.88 -31.76
C ILE A 63 -24.64 15.69 -30.82
N GLN A 64 -25.51 14.74 -31.20
CA GLN A 64 -25.73 13.54 -30.40
C GLN A 64 -24.52 12.61 -30.39
N ARG A 65 -23.84 12.43 -31.52
CA ARG A 65 -22.60 11.65 -31.58
C ARG A 65 -21.51 12.26 -30.70
N GLU A 66 -21.26 13.55 -30.83
CA GLU A 66 -20.26 14.26 -30.02
C GLU A 66 -20.57 14.17 -28.53
N ARG A 67 -21.85 14.27 -28.15
CA ARG A 67 -22.28 14.09 -26.75
C ARG A 67 -22.01 12.67 -26.25
N GLN A 68 -22.35 11.65 -27.04
CA GLN A 68 -22.10 10.26 -26.66
C GLN A 68 -20.60 9.95 -26.55
N GLU A 69 -19.78 10.50 -27.43
CA GLU A 69 -18.33 10.38 -27.36
C GLU A 69 -17.78 11.02 -26.09
N ARG A 70 -18.17 12.25 -25.76
CA ARG A 70 -17.77 12.93 -24.52
C ARG A 70 -18.22 12.18 -23.27
N GLU A 71 -19.45 11.66 -23.25
CA GLU A 71 -19.95 10.83 -22.14
C GLU A 71 -19.16 9.52 -22.03
N GLY A 72 -18.79 8.91 -23.17
CA GLY A 72 -17.95 7.71 -23.22
C GLY A 72 -16.52 7.94 -22.74
N GLU A 73 -15.90 9.06 -23.11
CA GLU A 73 -14.58 9.47 -22.62
C GLU A 73 -14.60 9.75 -21.13
N HIS A 74 -15.63 10.42 -20.62
CA HIS A 74 -15.80 10.67 -19.19
C HIS A 74 -15.87 9.36 -18.40
N ARG A 75 -16.71 8.41 -18.85
CA ARG A 75 -16.83 7.10 -18.19
C ARG A 75 -15.52 6.31 -18.22
N LYS A 76 -14.78 6.34 -19.33
CA LYS A 76 -13.46 5.68 -19.41
C LYS A 76 -12.48 6.29 -18.43
N ARG A 77 -12.49 7.61 -18.30
CA ARG A 77 -11.62 8.31 -17.35
C ARG A 77 -11.97 7.97 -15.91
N GLU A 78 -13.25 7.98 -15.57
CA GLU A 78 -13.71 7.58 -14.22
C GLU A 78 -13.34 6.13 -13.90
N HIS A 79 -13.44 5.21 -14.87
CA HIS A 79 -13.02 3.82 -14.68
C HIS A 79 -11.51 3.71 -14.44
N LEU A 80 -10.69 4.45 -15.21
CA LEU A 80 -9.24 4.45 -15.03
C LEU A 80 -8.82 5.06 -13.69
N GLU A 81 -9.50 6.12 -13.24
CA GLU A 81 -9.26 6.72 -11.93
C GLU A 81 -9.63 5.75 -10.79
N GLN A 82 -10.75 5.04 -10.91
CA GLN A 82 -11.14 4.00 -9.93
C GLN A 82 -10.16 2.82 -9.92
N GLU A 83 -9.73 2.34 -11.09
CA GLU A 83 -8.77 1.22 -11.19
C GLU A 83 -7.42 1.59 -10.55
N ALA A 84 -6.94 2.80 -10.80
CA ALA A 84 -5.72 3.32 -10.17
C ALA A 84 -5.86 3.47 -8.65
N GLU A 85 -7.00 3.95 -8.16
CA GLU A 85 -7.27 4.06 -6.72
C GLU A 85 -7.29 2.67 -6.05
N THR A 86 -7.91 1.68 -6.69
CA THR A 86 -7.91 0.29 -6.18
C THR A 86 -6.51 -0.33 -6.18
N GLU A 87 -5.70 -0.08 -7.21
CA GLU A 87 -4.33 -0.59 -7.29
C GLU A 87 -3.44 0.04 -6.22
N GLU A 88 -3.58 1.36 -5.97
CA GLU A 88 -2.86 2.07 -4.91
C GLU A 88 -3.27 1.58 -3.51
N GLU A 89 -4.56 1.29 -3.30
CA GLU A 89 -5.05 0.73 -2.04
C GLU A 89 -4.52 -0.69 -1.79
N GLU A 90 -4.55 -1.56 -2.80
CA GLU A 90 -3.98 -2.91 -2.71
C GLU A 90 -2.47 -2.89 -2.44
N GLU A 91 -1.72 -2.02 -3.12
CA GLU A 91 -0.28 -1.86 -2.89
C GLU A 91 0.00 -1.31 -1.48
N GLY A 92 -0.82 -0.38 -1.00
CA GLY A 92 -0.77 0.15 0.36
C GLY A 92 -1.02 -0.94 1.42
N GLN A 93 -2.01 -1.79 1.21
CA GLN A 93 -2.32 -2.91 2.10
C GLN A 93 -1.19 -3.97 2.10
N GLN A 94 -0.61 -4.29 0.94
CA GLN A 94 0.52 -5.21 0.87
C GLN A 94 1.73 -4.69 1.63
N ARG A 95 2.09 -3.40 1.44
CA ARG A 95 3.20 -2.78 2.17
C ARG A 95 2.99 -2.76 3.69
N GLN A 96 1.76 -2.47 4.14
CA GLN A 96 1.42 -2.55 5.55
C GLN A 96 1.54 -3.98 6.10
N GLY A 97 1.06 -4.97 5.36
CA GLY A 97 1.18 -6.39 5.72
C GLY A 97 2.64 -6.85 5.82
N GLU A 98 3.49 -6.45 4.87
CA GLU A 98 4.93 -6.74 4.92
C GLU A 98 5.63 -6.07 6.10
N GLU A 99 5.28 -4.81 6.41
CA GLU A 99 5.86 -4.10 7.56
C GLU A 99 5.42 -4.72 8.89
N GLU A 100 4.15 -5.12 9.01
CA GLU A 100 3.63 -5.80 10.20
C GLU A 100 4.29 -7.17 10.38
N GLN A 101 4.48 -7.94 9.29
CA GLN A 101 5.18 -9.21 9.34
C GLN A 101 6.63 -9.03 9.78
N ARG A 102 7.35 -8.04 9.24
CA ARG A 102 8.73 -7.74 9.67
C ARG A 102 8.81 -7.39 11.15
N LYS A 103 7.90 -6.56 11.65
CA LYS A 103 7.85 -6.22 13.08
C LYS A 103 7.60 -7.44 13.95
N ARG A 104 6.77 -8.37 13.47
CA ARG A 104 6.49 -9.61 14.19
C ARG A 104 7.70 -10.55 14.20
N GLU A 105 8.37 -10.71 13.06
CA GLU A 105 9.61 -11.50 12.96
C GLU A 105 10.73 -10.91 13.83
N GLU A 106 10.85 -9.57 13.88
CA GLU A 106 11.82 -8.88 14.74
C GLU A 106 11.52 -9.10 16.23
N GLN A 107 10.25 -8.96 16.64
CA GLN A 107 9.84 -9.27 18.03
C GLN A 107 10.05 -10.73 18.40
N GLU A 108 9.71 -11.66 17.50
CA GLU A 108 9.94 -13.09 17.74
C GLU A 108 11.44 -13.37 17.89
N GLY A 109 12.29 -12.78 17.05
CA GLY A 109 13.75 -12.86 17.17
C GLY A 109 14.29 -12.27 18.48
N GLU A 110 13.80 -11.12 18.92
CA GLU A 110 14.18 -10.53 20.21
C GLU A 110 13.79 -11.43 21.39
N THR A 111 12.60 -12.03 21.34
CA THR A 111 12.16 -12.96 22.40
C THR A 111 12.95 -14.26 22.44
N GLU A 112 13.34 -14.77 21.26
CA GLU A 112 14.18 -15.97 21.16
C GLU A 112 15.59 -15.69 21.67
N GLU A 113 16.19 -14.55 21.31
CA GLU A 113 17.50 -14.14 21.81
C GLU A 113 17.49 -13.92 23.33
N GLU A 114 16.43 -13.29 23.88
CA GLU A 114 16.29 -13.14 25.33
C GLU A 114 16.15 -14.50 26.03
N ALA A 115 15.40 -15.43 25.45
CA ALA A 115 15.24 -16.77 25.99
C ALA A 115 16.57 -17.55 26.00
N GLU A 116 17.34 -17.47 24.91
CA GLU A 116 18.66 -18.10 24.81
C GLU A 116 19.63 -17.52 25.85
N ARG A 117 19.69 -16.19 25.98
CA ARG A 117 20.52 -15.52 27.01
C ARG A 117 20.13 -15.94 28.43
N ARG A 118 18.83 -16.07 28.72
CA ARG A 118 18.35 -16.57 30.02
C ARG A 118 18.73 -18.03 30.24
N GLN A 119 18.71 -18.86 29.21
CA GLN A 119 19.10 -20.26 29.30
C GLN A 119 20.62 -20.41 29.52
N GLU A 120 21.44 -19.66 28.79
CA GLU A 120 22.90 -19.65 28.97
C GLU A 120 23.25 -19.18 30.39
N GLN A 121 22.60 -18.12 30.89
CA GLN A 121 22.82 -17.63 32.25
C GLN A 121 22.45 -18.68 33.31
N ARG A 122 21.37 -19.45 33.09
CA ARG A 122 21.00 -20.56 33.99
C ARG A 122 22.02 -21.69 33.97
N GLN A 123 22.53 -22.05 32.79
CA GLN A 123 23.55 -23.09 32.67
C GLN A 123 24.86 -22.67 33.34
N ARG A 124 25.27 -21.41 33.21
CA ARG A 124 26.45 -20.89 33.92
C ARG A 124 26.30 -20.97 35.44
N ARG A 125 25.13 -20.56 35.96
CA ARG A 125 24.87 -20.66 37.41
C ARG A 125 24.85 -22.09 37.91
N GLN A 126 24.26 -23.01 37.16
CA GLN A 126 24.30 -24.43 37.52
C GLN A 126 25.72 -24.99 37.50
N GLY A 127 26.53 -24.63 36.49
CA GLY A 127 27.94 -25.01 36.44
C GLY A 127 28.75 -24.45 37.62
N GLU A 128 28.55 -23.17 37.98
CA GLU A 128 29.20 -22.56 39.15
C GLU A 128 28.75 -23.20 40.48
N GLU A 129 27.46 -23.57 40.62
CA GLU A 129 26.94 -24.29 41.79
C GLU A 129 27.48 -25.72 41.89
N GLU A 130 27.56 -26.45 40.77
CA GLU A 130 28.14 -27.80 40.74
C GLU A 130 29.64 -27.77 41.05
N GLU A 131 30.41 -26.89 40.41
CA GLU A 131 31.85 -26.75 40.63
C GLU A 131 32.16 -26.29 42.07
N GLY A 132 31.34 -25.39 42.63
CA GLY A 132 31.42 -24.99 44.04
C GLY A 132 31.10 -26.14 45.00
N GLY A 133 30.09 -26.96 44.68
CA GLY A 133 29.73 -28.14 45.48
C GLY A 133 30.78 -29.25 45.42
N GLU A 134 31.45 -29.45 44.28
CA GLU A 134 32.58 -30.38 44.16
C GLU A 134 33.79 -29.92 44.98
N GLN A 135 34.12 -28.63 44.92
CA GLN A 135 35.21 -28.07 45.74
C GLN A 135 34.92 -28.16 47.25
N GLU A 136 33.67 -27.93 47.67
CA GLU A 136 33.26 -28.07 49.06
C GLU A 136 33.34 -29.53 49.54
N GLN A 137 32.89 -30.49 48.72
CA GLN A 137 33.04 -31.91 49.03
C GLN A 137 34.52 -32.33 49.10
N GLU A 138 35.35 -31.90 48.15
CA GLU A 138 36.79 -32.23 48.15
C GLU A 138 37.47 -31.69 49.41
N ALA A 139 37.17 -30.45 49.80
CA ALA A 139 37.66 -29.84 51.04
C ALA A 139 37.18 -30.60 52.30
N GLU A 140 35.90 -31.00 52.38
CA GLU A 140 35.40 -31.82 53.49
C GLU A 140 36.10 -33.18 53.56
N THR A 141 36.36 -33.81 52.41
CA THR A 141 37.02 -35.12 52.34
C THR A 141 38.49 -35.02 52.76
N GLU A 142 39.17 -33.95 52.37
CA GLU A 142 40.55 -33.66 52.78
C GLU A 142 40.62 -33.39 54.30
N GLU A 143 39.71 -32.56 54.84
CA GLU A 143 39.64 -32.27 56.28
C GLU A 143 39.33 -33.54 57.11
N GLU A 144 38.42 -34.41 56.64
CA GLU A 144 38.14 -35.70 57.29
C GLU A 144 39.38 -36.63 57.22
N GLY A 145 40.11 -36.60 56.10
CA GLY A 145 41.36 -37.32 55.91
C GLY A 145 42.44 -36.89 56.91
N GLU A 146 42.63 -35.59 57.09
CA GLU A 146 43.56 -35.02 58.07
C GLU A 146 43.17 -35.41 59.51
N ARG A 147 41.89 -35.25 59.88
CA ARG A 147 41.39 -35.65 61.22
C ARG A 147 41.64 -37.12 61.52
N ARG A 148 41.44 -38.02 60.54
CA ARG A 148 41.73 -39.46 60.69
C ARG A 148 43.23 -39.74 60.84
N GLN A 149 44.10 -39.00 60.15
CA GLN A 149 45.55 -39.14 60.33
C GLN A 149 45.99 -38.64 61.71
N GLU A 150 45.46 -37.51 62.17
CA GLU A 150 45.74 -36.95 63.49
C GLU A 150 45.26 -37.90 64.61
N GLU A 151 44.08 -38.52 64.46
CA GLU A 151 43.59 -39.52 65.40
C GLU A 151 44.47 -40.79 65.42
N LYS A 152 44.93 -41.26 64.26
CA LYS A 152 45.88 -42.39 64.18
C LYS A 152 47.21 -42.07 64.84
N GLN A 153 47.76 -40.88 64.63
CA GLN A 153 49.00 -40.45 65.28
C GLN A 153 48.84 -40.36 66.80
N ARG A 154 47.70 -39.85 67.30
CA ARG A 154 47.38 -39.87 68.72
C ARG A 154 47.34 -41.29 69.30
N ARG A 155 46.63 -42.22 68.64
CA ARG A 155 46.57 -43.62 69.09
C ARG A 155 47.94 -44.30 69.11
N GLN A 156 48.79 -44.05 68.11
CA GLN A 156 50.16 -44.58 68.09
C GLN A 156 51.03 -43.97 69.20
N GLY A 157 50.90 -42.67 69.46
CA GLY A 157 51.59 -42.01 70.57
C GLY A 157 51.14 -42.52 71.95
N GLU A 158 49.87 -42.89 72.10
CA GLU A 158 49.35 -43.54 73.31
C GLU A 158 49.83 -45.01 73.44
N GLU A 159 49.88 -45.78 72.35
CA GLU A 159 50.45 -47.14 72.36
C GLU A 159 51.96 -47.15 72.66
N GLU A 160 52.74 -46.20 72.13
CA GLU A 160 54.16 -46.09 72.45
C GLU A 160 54.39 -45.69 73.92
N LYS A 161 53.56 -44.79 74.47
CA LYS A 161 53.58 -44.48 75.91
C LYS A 161 53.25 -45.70 76.77
N SER A 162 52.27 -46.50 76.37
CA SER A 162 51.90 -47.74 77.05
C SER A 162 53.01 -48.80 77.04
N LYS A 163 53.79 -48.91 75.95
CA LYS A 163 54.93 -49.84 75.85
C LYS A 163 56.18 -49.34 76.60
N GLY A 164 56.34 -48.03 76.76
CA GLY A 164 57.42 -47.44 77.55
C GLY A 164 57.29 -47.69 79.06
N GLU A 165 56.07 -47.89 79.57
CA GLU A 165 55.84 -48.19 80.98
C GLU A 165 56.00 -49.69 81.34
N GLU A 166 56.00 -50.61 80.37
CA GLU A 166 56.29 -52.05 80.61
C GLU A 166 57.77 -52.44 80.44
N GLY A 167 58.62 -51.58 79.89
CA GLY A 167 60.05 -51.85 79.67
C GLY A 167 61.01 -51.30 80.73
N GLY A 168 60.51 -50.52 81.70
CA GLY A 168 61.31 -49.84 82.72
C GLY A 168 61.30 -50.55 84.08
N GLY A 169 61.65 -51.83 84.13
CA GLY A 169 61.67 -52.56 85.39
C GLY A 169 62.57 -53.79 85.36
N SER A 170 63.86 -53.58 85.63
CA SER A 170 64.80 -54.44 86.37
C SER A 170 66.15 -54.57 85.66
N GLU A 171 67.18 -53.88 86.16
CA GLU A 171 68.54 -54.41 86.36
C GLU A 171 69.21 -53.55 87.46
N ASP A 172 68.95 -53.91 88.72
CA ASP A 172 69.82 -53.65 89.88
C ASP A 172 70.18 -55.02 90.47
N GLU A 173 71.43 -55.12 90.94
CA GLU A 173 72.18 -56.27 91.54
C GLU A 173 73.01 -57.18 90.62
#